data_AF-X1M9Z9-F1
#
_entry.id   AF-X1M9Z9-F1
#
_cell.length_a   1.000
_cell.length_b   1.000
_cell.length_c   1.000
_cell.angle_alpha   90.00
_cell.angle_beta   90.00
_cell.angle_gamma   90.00
#
_symmetry.space_group_name_H-M   'P 1'
#
loop_
_entity.id
_entity.type
_entity.pdbx_description
1 polymer ?
#
loop_
_entity_poly.entity_id
_entity_poly.type
_entity_poly.pdbx_seq_one_letter_code
_entity_poly.pdbx_strand_id
1 'polypeptide(L)'
;RDGRYQPYDDDTMINLIAEIKSIVPKYVRISRVLRDIPSKFIVGGLKDSLRDIAKQRMKQQGIECRCIRCREYGHRAQDGWEIGEPQMVRIDYEASGGKEIFLSFEDENETLFGLLRMRVQSQPIARLGIEAKSTQKNLRFSWEPADGNLALIRELHIYGPEVSLSQRNPNAAQHKGLGKALLREAELIAANMFHAQRMVILSGTGAKEYYRSEFGYRSQGDYMVKSLAQISKVNLHPSQSASVWHPQCQSDELSHAELPSVSQQ
;
A
#
# COMPACT_ATOMS: atom_id res chain seq x y z
N ARG A 1 21.10 5.63 -42.19
CA ARG A 1 20.71 6.45 -41.01
C ARG A 1 20.54 7.87 -41.51
N ASP A 2 19.32 8.40 -41.49
CA ASP A 2 18.99 9.72 -42.09
C ASP A 2 19.36 10.92 -41.18
N GLY A 3 20.02 10.69 -40.04
CA GLY A 3 20.43 11.75 -39.11
C GLY A 3 19.30 12.48 -38.35
N ARG A 4 18.03 12.09 -38.55
CA ARG A 4 16.85 12.80 -38.00
C ARG A 4 16.64 12.68 -36.49
N TYR A 5 17.31 11.75 -35.83
CA TYR A 5 17.19 11.54 -34.39
C TYR A 5 18.53 11.07 -33.83
N GLN A 6 18.97 11.73 -32.77
CA GLN A 6 20.14 11.36 -32.00
C GLN A 6 19.66 11.05 -30.57
N PRO A 7 19.78 9.81 -30.10
CA PRO A 7 19.45 9.49 -28.71
C PRO A 7 20.42 10.20 -27.76
N TYR A 8 19.98 10.42 -26.52
CA TYR A 8 20.86 10.89 -25.46
C TYR A 8 22.07 9.97 -25.29
N ASP A 9 23.21 10.59 -25.01
CA ASP A 9 24.38 9.91 -24.49
C ASP A 9 24.13 9.41 -23.06
N ASP A 10 25.09 8.63 -22.56
CA ASP A 10 24.95 7.92 -21.31
C ASP A 10 24.86 8.88 -20.11
N ASP A 11 25.71 9.91 -20.07
CA ASP A 11 25.75 10.86 -18.96
C ASP A 11 24.49 11.72 -18.91
N THR A 12 24.02 12.21 -20.06
CA THR A 12 22.75 12.95 -20.14
C THR A 12 21.59 12.11 -19.61
N MET A 13 21.50 10.83 -20.01
CA MET A 13 20.42 9.95 -19.55
C MET A 13 20.53 9.62 -18.06
N ILE A 14 21.74 9.36 -17.56
CA ILE A 14 21.98 9.05 -16.14
C ILE A 14 21.59 10.24 -15.26
N ASN A 15 22.01 11.46 -15.63
CA ASN A 15 21.66 12.68 -14.90
C ASN A 15 20.16 12.93 -14.90
N LEU A 16 19.51 12.80 -16.06
CA LEU A 16 18.06 12.94 -16.16
C LEU A 16 17.33 11.95 -15.24
N ILE A 17 17.76 10.69 -15.19
CA ILE A 17 17.13 9.70 -14.30
C ILE A 17 17.38 10.01 -12.83
N ALA A 18 18.58 10.48 -12.47
CA ALA A 18 18.90 10.89 -11.10
C ALA A 18 18.01 12.07 -10.67
N GLU A 19 17.84 13.07 -11.53
CA GLU A 19 16.96 14.23 -11.31
C GLU A 19 15.48 13.82 -11.19
N ILE A 20 14.98 12.96 -12.07
CA ILE A 20 13.61 12.44 -11.96
C ILE A 20 13.44 11.72 -10.61
N LYS A 21 14.40 10.88 -10.22
CA LYS A 21 14.34 10.12 -8.98
C LYS A 21 14.44 10.96 -7.70
N SER A 22 15.04 12.15 -7.78
CA SER A 22 15.18 13.04 -6.63
C SER A 22 13.86 13.74 -6.27
N ILE A 23 12.99 13.96 -7.25
CA ILE A 23 11.69 14.64 -7.06
C ILE A 23 10.50 13.68 -6.86
N VAL A 24 10.71 12.37 -7.02
CA VAL A 24 9.63 11.38 -6.96
C VAL A 24 9.04 11.29 -5.55
N PRO A 25 7.72 11.49 -5.39
CA PRO A 25 7.06 11.40 -4.08
C PRO A 25 7.12 10.01 -3.46
N LYS A 26 7.04 9.97 -2.12
CA LYS A 26 7.06 8.75 -1.32
C LYS A 26 5.98 7.72 -1.66
N TYR A 27 4.85 8.16 -2.20
CA TYR A 27 3.72 7.32 -2.60
C TYR A 27 3.85 6.77 -4.03
N VAL A 28 4.91 7.10 -4.77
CA VAL A 28 5.13 6.62 -6.14
C VAL A 28 6.08 5.44 -6.15
N ARG A 29 5.74 4.40 -6.92
CA ARG A 29 6.59 3.24 -7.16
C ARG A 29 7.14 3.29 -8.58
N ILE A 30 8.45 3.44 -8.71
CA ILE A 30 9.12 3.35 -10.02
C ILE A 30 9.33 1.87 -10.34
N SER A 31 8.74 1.39 -11.42
CA SER A 31 8.95 0.02 -11.92
C SER A 31 10.42 -0.22 -12.26
N ARG A 32 10.83 -1.49 -12.27
CA ARG A 32 12.15 -1.84 -12.78
C ARG A 32 12.20 -1.43 -14.26
N VAL A 33 13.13 -0.53 -14.60
CA VAL A 33 13.46 -0.22 -16.00
C VAL A 33 14.25 -1.40 -16.55
N LEU A 34 13.56 -2.51 -16.82
CA LEU A 34 14.10 -3.62 -17.60
C LEU A 34 13.82 -3.32 -19.06
N ARG A 35 14.87 -3.40 -19.88
CA ARG A 35 14.69 -3.55 -21.31
C ARG A 35 14.69 -5.04 -21.59
N ASP A 36 13.58 -5.54 -22.11
CA ASP A 36 13.50 -6.88 -22.67
C ASP A 36 14.19 -6.98 -24.05
N ILE A 37 15.02 -5.98 -24.39
CA ILE A 37 15.77 -5.87 -25.63
C ILE A 37 17.24 -6.16 -25.32
N PRO A 38 17.80 -7.28 -25.83
CA PRO A 38 19.22 -7.57 -25.69
C PRO A 38 20.11 -6.45 -26.23
N SER A 39 21.20 -6.15 -25.54
CA SER A 39 22.13 -5.04 -25.87
C SER A 39 22.66 -5.07 -27.30
N LYS A 40 22.83 -6.26 -27.88
CA LYS A 40 23.26 -6.47 -29.28
C LYS A 40 22.30 -5.88 -30.32
N PHE A 41 21.01 -5.72 -29.97
CA PHE A 41 20.00 -5.12 -30.84
C PHE A 41 19.85 -3.60 -30.63
N ILE A 42 20.60 -3.03 -29.68
CA ILE A 42 20.56 -1.61 -29.36
C ILE A 42 21.54 -0.87 -30.26
N VAL A 43 21.01 -0.21 -31.29
CA VAL A 43 21.80 0.52 -32.28
C VAL A 43 22.23 1.91 -31.80
N GLY A 44 21.55 2.50 -30.80
CA GLY A 44 21.89 3.80 -30.23
C GLY A 44 21.23 4.05 -28.87
N GLY A 45 21.86 4.90 -28.04
CA GLY A 45 21.53 5.09 -26.62
C GLY A 45 22.20 4.04 -25.71
N LEU A 46 21.96 4.15 -24.39
CA LEU A 46 22.56 3.25 -23.40
C LEU A 46 22.34 1.79 -23.71
N LYS A 47 23.34 0.94 -23.47
CA LYS A 47 23.22 -0.51 -23.64
C LYS A 47 23.05 -1.28 -22.32
N ASP A 48 23.54 -0.71 -21.22
CA ASP A 48 23.63 -1.39 -19.93
C ASP A 48 22.49 -1.01 -18.97
N SER A 49 22.51 -1.65 -17.80
CA SER A 49 21.56 -1.42 -16.71
C SER A 49 21.76 -0.03 -16.08
N LEU A 50 20.77 0.85 -16.27
CA LEU A 50 20.77 2.21 -15.76
C LEU A 50 20.61 2.33 -14.24
N ARG A 51 20.11 1.27 -13.59
CA ARG A 51 19.66 1.36 -12.19
C ARG A 51 20.82 1.67 -11.24
N ASP A 52 21.87 0.89 -11.33
CA ASP A 52 22.95 0.91 -10.35
C ASP A 52 23.85 2.13 -10.57
N ILE A 53 24.07 2.49 -11.83
CA ILE A 53 24.82 3.70 -12.22
C ILE A 53 24.07 4.96 -11.76
N ALA A 54 22.76 5.05 -12.00
CA ALA A 54 21.97 6.19 -11.50
C ALA A 54 21.95 6.26 -9.97
N LYS A 55 21.87 5.12 -9.28
CA LYS A 55 21.94 5.05 -7.80
C LYS A 55 23.30 5.56 -7.30
N GLN A 56 24.39 5.17 -7.95
CA GLN A 56 25.74 5.64 -7.61
C GLN A 56 25.90 7.14 -7.86
N ARG A 57 25.41 7.66 -8.99
CA ARG A 57 25.41 9.10 -9.30
C ARG A 57 24.66 9.91 -8.24
N MET A 58 23.46 9.45 -7.85
CA MET A 58 22.69 10.07 -6.78
C MET A 58 23.44 10.06 -5.45
N LYS A 59 24.08 8.93 -5.08
CA LYS A 59 24.90 8.83 -3.86
C LYS A 59 26.08 9.81 -3.86
N GLN A 60 26.76 9.96 -5.00
CA GLN A 60 27.86 10.94 -5.15
C GLN A 60 27.39 12.39 -4.96
N GLN A 61 26.13 12.68 -5.31
CA GLN A 61 25.50 13.99 -5.15
C GLN A 61 24.85 14.17 -3.76
N GLY A 62 24.91 13.17 -2.87
CA GLY A 62 24.23 13.21 -1.58
C GLY A 62 22.70 13.17 -1.68
N ILE A 63 22.16 12.67 -2.80
CA ILE A 63 20.73 12.56 -3.05
C ILE A 63 20.28 11.12 -2.87
N GLU A 64 19.16 10.92 -2.20
CA GLU A 64 18.52 9.61 -2.07
C GLU A 64 17.15 9.58 -2.74
N CYS A 65 16.82 8.46 -3.38
CA CYS A 65 15.51 8.27 -3.99
C CYS A 65 14.50 7.79 -2.95
N ARG A 66 13.42 8.54 -2.76
CA ARG A 66 12.36 8.24 -1.78
C ARG A 66 11.17 7.46 -2.35
N CYS A 67 11.25 6.98 -3.59
CA CYS A 67 10.18 6.18 -4.18
C CYS A 67 9.98 4.88 -3.39
N ILE A 68 8.77 4.31 -3.46
CA ILE A 68 8.40 3.05 -2.80
C ILE A 68 9.45 1.97 -3.04
N ARG A 69 9.84 1.75 -4.30
CA ARG A 69 10.79 0.71 -4.70
C ARG A 69 12.13 0.82 -3.97
N CYS A 70 12.66 2.03 -3.79
CA CYS A 70 13.95 2.24 -3.12
C CYS A 70 13.88 2.06 -1.60
N ARG A 71 12.68 2.07 -1.04
CA ARG A 71 12.42 1.97 0.40
C ARG A 71 11.90 0.61 0.84
N GLU A 72 11.42 -0.24 -0.07
CA GLU A 72 10.90 -1.59 0.25
C GLU A 72 11.90 -2.37 1.13
N TYR A 73 11.41 -2.94 2.25
CA TYR A 73 12.19 -3.72 3.20
C TYR A 73 13.15 -4.70 2.53
N GLY A 74 12.68 -5.47 1.55
CA GLY A 74 13.50 -6.46 0.86
C GLY A 74 14.72 -5.87 0.13
N HIS A 75 14.59 -4.68 -0.49
CA HIS A 75 15.73 -4.03 -1.14
C HIS A 75 16.71 -3.44 -0.12
N ARG A 76 16.20 -2.83 0.95
CA ARG A 76 17.05 -2.22 1.98
C ARG A 76 17.81 -3.24 2.81
N ALA A 77 17.15 -4.34 3.18
CA ALA A 77 17.79 -5.48 3.82
C ALA A 77 18.91 -6.06 2.93
N GLN A 78 18.66 -6.23 1.62
CA GLN A 78 19.67 -6.68 0.68
C GLN A 78 20.84 -5.69 0.51
N ASP A 79 20.55 -4.39 0.56
CA ASP A 79 21.53 -3.31 0.50
C ASP A 79 22.30 -3.11 1.83
N GLY A 80 22.01 -3.89 2.88
CA GLY A 80 22.70 -3.85 4.17
C GLY A 80 22.30 -2.70 5.09
N TRP A 81 21.10 -2.14 4.91
CA TRP A 81 20.58 -1.09 5.81
C TRP A 81 20.25 -1.66 7.19
N GLU A 82 20.48 -0.84 8.21
CA GLU A 82 19.92 -1.08 9.55
C GLU A 82 18.40 -0.93 9.51
N ILE A 83 17.70 -1.95 10.01
CA ILE A 83 16.25 -2.03 9.99
C ILE A 83 15.74 -1.66 11.37
N GLY A 84 14.99 -0.58 11.45
CA GLY A 84 14.40 -0.08 12.68
C GLY A 84 12.99 -0.62 12.96
N GLU A 85 12.32 0.00 13.91
CA GLU A 85 10.96 -0.37 14.30
C GLU A 85 9.90 0.30 13.41
N PRO A 86 8.97 -0.46 12.79
CA PRO A 86 7.96 0.13 11.92
C PRO A 86 6.95 0.99 12.69
N GLN A 87 6.74 2.22 12.22
CA GLN A 87 5.74 3.16 12.72
C GLN A 87 4.75 3.54 11.62
N MET A 88 3.51 3.86 11.99
CA MET A 88 2.48 4.24 11.02
C MET A 88 2.68 5.69 10.55
N VAL A 89 2.69 5.87 9.23
CA VAL A 89 2.84 7.15 8.54
C VAL A 89 1.67 7.37 7.59
N ARG A 90 1.27 8.64 7.43
CA ARG A 90 0.18 9.06 6.55
C ARG A 90 0.60 10.22 5.65
N ILE A 91 0.24 10.13 4.37
CA ILE A 91 0.39 11.19 3.39
C ILE A 91 -0.93 11.37 2.62
N ASP A 92 -1.50 12.56 2.67
CA ASP A 92 -2.70 12.94 1.90
C ASP A 92 -2.29 13.72 0.65
N TYR A 93 -2.92 13.46 -0.50
CA TYR A 93 -2.72 14.24 -1.74
C TYR A 93 -3.98 14.24 -2.60
N GLU A 94 -4.12 15.24 -3.47
CA GLU A 94 -5.22 15.32 -4.43
C GLU A 94 -4.85 14.62 -5.74
N ALA A 95 -5.80 13.87 -6.32
CA ALA A 95 -5.61 13.27 -7.63
C ALA A 95 -6.95 13.08 -8.34
N SER A 96 -7.03 13.52 -9.61
CA SER A 96 -8.20 13.29 -10.48
C SER A 96 -9.53 13.67 -9.80
N GLY A 97 -9.61 14.86 -9.20
CA GLY A 97 -10.82 15.37 -8.54
C GLY A 97 -11.26 14.62 -7.28
N GLY A 98 -10.42 13.77 -6.69
CA GLY A 98 -10.68 13.13 -5.41
C GLY A 98 -9.47 13.20 -4.48
N LYS A 99 -9.62 12.70 -3.27
CA LYS A 99 -8.57 12.71 -2.25
C LYS A 99 -7.95 11.33 -2.08
N GLU A 100 -6.63 11.28 -2.08
CA GLU A 100 -5.84 10.08 -1.87
C GLU A 100 -5.20 10.13 -0.48
N ILE A 101 -5.25 9.01 0.23
CA ILE A 101 -4.64 8.79 1.53
C ILE A 101 -3.70 7.60 1.36
N PHE A 102 -2.41 7.86 1.51
CA PHE A 102 -1.36 6.85 1.51
C PHE A 102 -0.96 6.57 2.96
N LEU A 103 -1.30 5.39 3.45
CA LEU A 103 -0.86 4.89 4.75
C LEU A 103 0.32 3.96 4.53
N SER A 104 1.32 4.04 5.40
CA SER A 104 2.47 3.15 5.37
C SER A 104 2.95 2.79 6.77
N PHE A 105 3.65 1.67 6.87
CA PHE A 105 4.52 1.38 8.00
C PHE A 105 5.96 1.61 7.58
N GLU A 106 6.64 2.53 8.26
CA GLU A 106 8.01 2.98 7.96
C GLU A 106 8.87 3.04 9.24
N ASP A 107 10.15 2.70 9.16
CA ASP A 107 11.11 2.95 10.27
C ASP A 107 11.71 4.38 10.19
N GLU A 108 12.57 4.73 11.13
CA GLU A 108 13.29 6.01 11.20
C GLU A 108 14.17 6.29 9.97
N ASN A 109 14.62 5.24 9.28
CA ASN A 109 15.37 5.35 8.04
C ASN A 109 14.45 5.50 6.82
N GLU A 110 13.14 5.46 6.98
CA GLU A 110 12.09 5.40 5.94
C GLU A 110 11.95 4.04 5.23
N THR A 111 12.41 2.94 5.83
CA THR A 111 12.26 1.58 5.29
C THR A 111 10.80 1.20 5.31
N LEU A 112 10.27 0.79 4.16
CA LEU A 112 8.85 0.54 3.95
C LEU A 112 8.52 -0.94 4.16
N PHE A 113 7.72 -1.22 5.20
CA PHE A 113 7.27 -2.57 5.57
C PHE A 113 5.88 -2.90 5.01
N GLY A 114 5.07 -1.89 4.73
CA GLY A 114 3.76 -2.08 4.15
C GLY A 114 3.11 -0.76 3.78
N LEU A 115 2.13 -0.82 2.87
CA LEU A 115 1.39 0.33 2.40
C LEU A 115 -0.08 0.01 2.16
N LEU A 116 -0.92 1.05 2.24
CA LEU A 116 -2.30 1.04 1.83
C LEU A 116 -2.63 2.33 1.08
N ARG A 117 -3.29 2.20 -0.08
CA ARG A 117 -3.78 3.33 -0.88
C ARG A 117 -5.30 3.41 -0.76
N MET A 118 -5.78 4.43 -0.07
CA MET A 118 -7.21 4.72 0.02
C MET A 118 -7.55 5.97 -0.79
N ARG A 119 -8.59 5.89 -1.61
CA ARG A 119 -9.20 7.02 -2.28
C ARG A 119 -10.53 7.34 -1.65
N VAL A 120 -10.79 8.61 -1.36
CA VAL A 120 -12.09 9.12 -0.94
C VAL A 120 -12.69 9.93 -2.09
N GLN A 121 -13.93 9.60 -2.46
CA GLN A 121 -14.67 10.30 -3.49
C GLN A 121 -16.17 10.31 -3.18
N SER A 122 -16.86 11.36 -3.62
CA SER A 122 -18.32 11.48 -3.55
C SER A 122 -19.03 10.76 -4.70
N GLN A 123 -18.34 10.58 -5.84
CA GLN A 123 -18.91 9.95 -7.02
C GLN A 123 -18.95 8.42 -6.89
N PRO A 124 -19.99 7.74 -7.40
CA PRO A 124 -20.09 6.29 -7.36
C PRO A 124 -19.04 5.60 -8.25
N ILE A 125 -18.71 4.36 -7.91
CA ILE A 125 -17.79 3.53 -8.71
C ILE A 125 -18.61 2.86 -9.82
N ALA A 126 -18.42 3.30 -11.06
CA ALA A 126 -19.21 2.86 -12.23
C ALA A 126 -19.31 1.32 -12.39
N ARG A 127 -18.25 0.56 -12.07
CA ARG A 127 -18.20 -0.91 -12.24
C ARG A 127 -18.80 -1.71 -11.08
N LEU A 128 -19.13 -1.09 -9.95
CA LEU A 128 -19.80 -1.78 -8.84
C LEU A 128 -21.29 -2.04 -9.12
N GLY A 129 -21.78 -1.70 -10.31
CA GLY A 129 -23.20 -1.63 -10.61
C GLY A 129 -23.90 -0.53 -9.82
N ILE A 130 -23.14 0.40 -9.24
CA ILE A 130 -23.66 1.59 -8.56
C ILE A 130 -23.86 2.65 -9.65
N GLU A 131 -24.78 2.37 -10.57
CA GLU A 131 -25.28 3.41 -11.43
C GLU A 131 -26.16 4.32 -10.57
N ALA A 132 -25.79 5.60 -10.50
CA ALA A 132 -26.73 6.64 -10.09
C ALA A 132 -27.93 6.52 -11.02
N LYS A 133 -29.09 6.18 -10.47
CA LYS A 133 -30.35 5.96 -11.18
C LYS A 133 -30.53 6.99 -12.30
N SER A 134 -30.24 6.60 -13.53
CA SER A 134 -30.98 7.08 -14.68
C SER A 134 -31.25 5.87 -15.57
N THR A 135 -32.46 5.32 -15.40
CA THR A 135 -33.13 4.55 -16.46
C THR A 135 -32.69 3.09 -16.70
N GLN A 136 -32.76 2.20 -15.71
CA GLN A 136 -33.21 0.81 -15.96
C GLN A 136 -33.54 0.04 -14.67
N LYS A 137 -34.82 -0.30 -14.51
CA LYS A 137 -35.32 -1.33 -13.58
C LYS A 137 -34.74 -2.68 -14.00
N ASN A 138 -33.79 -3.24 -13.23
CA ASN A 138 -33.63 -4.69 -12.94
C ASN A 138 -32.25 -5.07 -12.35
N LEU A 139 -31.69 -4.30 -11.41
CA LEU A 139 -30.69 -4.85 -10.47
C LEU A 139 -31.24 -4.84 -9.04
N ARG A 140 -31.14 -5.99 -8.37
CA ARG A 140 -31.66 -6.28 -7.02
C ARG A 140 -30.95 -5.54 -5.87
N PHE A 141 -30.17 -4.51 -6.16
CA PHE A 141 -29.58 -3.63 -5.14
C PHE A 141 -29.77 -2.18 -5.58
N SER A 142 -30.82 -1.54 -5.05
CA SER A 142 -30.99 -0.10 -5.17
C SER A 142 -29.94 0.61 -4.34
N TRP A 143 -29.02 1.31 -4.99
CA TRP A 143 -28.34 2.44 -4.35
C TRP A 143 -29.37 3.56 -4.22
N GLU A 144 -29.89 3.73 -3.00
CA GLU A 144 -30.30 5.06 -2.60
C GLU A 144 -29.02 5.91 -2.60
N PRO A 145 -29.01 7.10 -3.24
CA PRO A 145 -27.93 8.07 -3.08
C PRO A 145 -27.86 8.42 -1.60
N ALA A 146 -27.09 7.64 -0.85
CA ALA A 146 -26.81 7.99 0.51
C ALA A 146 -25.80 9.12 0.38
N ASP A 147 -26.21 10.32 0.80
CA ASP A 147 -25.49 11.61 0.74
C ASP A 147 -24.13 11.57 1.47
N GLY A 148 -23.21 10.71 1.05
CA GLY A 148 -22.01 10.38 1.80
C GLY A 148 -20.87 9.90 0.92
N ASN A 149 -19.66 10.17 1.40
CA ASN A 149 -18.44 9.78 0.71
C ASN A 149 -18.29 8.25 0.65
N LEU A 150 -17.58 7.79 -0.37
CA LEU A 150 -17.14 6.41 -0.52
C LEU A 150 -15.62 6.35 -0.33
N ALA A 151 -15.16 5.36 0.44
CA ALA A 151 -13.74 5.05 0.57
C ALA A 151 -13.39 3.79 -0.23
N LEU A 152 -12.39 3.90 -1.11
CA LEU A 152 -11.91 2.83 -1.97
C LEU A 152 -10.44 2.51 -1.64
N ILE A 153 -10.18 1.33 -1.11
CA ILE A 153 -8.83 0.77 -1.02
C ILE A 153 -8.46 0.19 -2.38
N ARG A 154 -7.44 0.78 -2.99
CA ARG A 154 -6.92 0.41 -4.31
C ARG A 154 -5.76 -0.57 -4.23
N GLU A 155 -5.03 -0.54 -3.12
CA GLU A 155 -3.87 -1.38 -2.88
C GLU A 155 -3.70 -1.55 -1.37
N LEU A 156 -3.43 -2.78 -0.94
CA LEU A 156 -2.87 -3.12 0.36
C LEU A 156 -1.73 -4.09 0.07
N HIS A 157 -0.52 -3.75 0.52
CA HIS A 157 0.66 -4.55 0.24
C HIS A 157 1.59 -4.54 1.44
N ILE A 158 2.07 -5.73 1.84
CA ILE A 158 3.04 -5.90 2.93
C ILE A 158 4.31 -6.47 2.34
N TYR A 159 5.44 -5.85 2.65
CA TYR A 159 6.76 -6.28 2.22
C TYR A 159 7.37 -7.22 3.25
N GLY A 160 7.95 -8.32 2.79
CA GLY A 160 8.59 -9.32 3.62
C GLY A 160 8.32 -10.73 3.11
N PRO A 161 8.90 -11.77 3.74
CA PRO A 161 8.64 -13.14 3.37
C PRO A 161 7.15 -13.46 3.55
N GLU A 162 6.47 -13.82 2.46
CA GLU A 162 5.13 -14.40 2.50
C GLU A 162 5.18 -15.69 3.30
N VAL A 163 4.61 -15.71 4.50
CA VAL A 163 4.38 -16.95 5.24
C VAL A 163 2.96 -17.42 5.00
N SER A 164 2.85 -18.64 4.47
CA SER A 164 1.63 -19.43 4.55
C SER A 164 1.08 -19.44 5.98
N LEU A 165 -0.25 -19.36 6.12
CA LEU A 165 -0.95 -19.17 7.41
C LEU A 165 -0.48 -20.11 8.53
N SER A 166 0.08 -21.28 8.19
CA SER A 166 0.51 -22.37 9.06
C SER A 166 1.94 -22.28 9.63
N GLN A 167 2.83 -21.40 9.14
CA GLN A 167 4.21 -21.33 9.61
C GLN A 167 4.45 -20.13 10.54
N ARG A 168 4.87 -20.41 11.78
CA ARG A 168 5.23 -19.41 12.78
C ARG A 168 6.73 -19.09 12.66
N ASN A 169 7.06 -18.04 11.92
CA ASN A 169 8.38 -17.39 12.01
C ASN A 169 8.20 -16.07 12.79
N PRO A 170 8.97 -15.81 13.87
CA PRO A 170 8.86 -14.59 14.66
C PRO A 170 8.96 -13.29 13.84
N ASN A 171 9.89 -13.20 12.89
CA ASN A 171 10.04 -12.02 12.03
C ASN A 171 8.87 -11.87 11.04
N ALA A 172 8.29 -12.99 10.60
CA ALA A 172 7.13 -12.97 9.72
C ALA A 172 5.81 -12.73 10.48
N ALA A 173 5.77 -13.06 11.78
CA ALA A 173 4.65 -12.76 12.67
C ALA A 173 4.49 -11.25 12.89
N GLN A 174 5.60 -10.50 12.97
CA GLN A 174 5.59 -9.03 13.01
C GLN A 174 4.90 -8.44 11.77
N HIS A 175 5.15 -9.01 10.58
CA HIS A 175 4.53 -8.56 9.32
C HIS A 175 3.05 -8.95 9.19
N LYS A 176 2.60 -10.03 9.85
CA LYS A 176 1.21 -10.51 9.81
C LYS A 176 0.22 -9.50 10.42
N GLY A 177 0.67 -8.66 11.36
CA GLY A 177 -0.16 -7.64 12.01
C GLY A 177 -0.29 -6.32 11.23
N LEU A 178 0.70 -5.97 10.41
CA LEU A 178 0.79 -4.67 9.74
C LEU A 178 -0.36 -4.44 8.77
N GLY A 179 -0.73 -5.45 7.98
CA GLY A 179 -1.86 -5.35 7.06
C GLY A 179 -3.19 -5.13 7.78
N LYS A 180 -3.37 -5.77 8.94
CA LYS A 180 -4.57 -5.57 9.77
C LYS A 180 -4.62 -4.17 10.36
N ALA A 181 -3.48 -3.67 10.84
CA ALA A 181 -3.39 -2.32 11.39
C ALA A 181 -3.63 -1.25 10.32
N LEU A 182 -3.06 -1.38 9.12
CA LEU A 182 -3.31 -0.47 7.99
C LEU A 182 -4.80 -0.44 7.62
N LEU A 183 -5.44 -1.61 7.54
CA LEU A 183 -6.85 -1.69 7.17
C LEU A 183 -7.76 -1.07 8.24
N ARG A 184 -7.50 -1.34 9.52
CA ARG A 184 -8.25 -0.73 10.64
C ARG A 184 -8.09 0.78 10.66
N GLU A 185 -6.87 1.29 10.47
CA GLU A 185 -6.63 2.73 10.40
C GLU A 185 -7.38 3.36 9.22
N ALA A 186 -7.33 2.72 8.04
CA ALA A 186 -8.08 3.19 6.89
C ALA A 186 -9.59 3.26 7.17
N GLU A 187 -10.16 2.24 7.82
CA GLU A 187 -11.57 2.22 8.22
C GLU A 187 -11.92 3.36 9.20
N LEU A 188 -11.06 3.62 10.19
CA LEU A 188 -11.22 4.73 11.14
C LEU A 188 -11.15 6.09 10.45
N ILE A 189 -10.14 6.32 9.61
CA ILE A 189 -9.97 7.57 8.85
C ILE A 189 -11.19 7.79 7.94
N ALA A 190 -11.61 6.75 7.21
CA ALA A 190 -12.76 6.82 6.30
C ALA A 190 -14.04 7.20 7.05
N ALA A 191 -14.34 6.53 8.17
CA ALA A 191 -15.56 6.77 8.94
C ALA A 191 -15.55 8.11 9.67
N ASN A 192 -14.45 8.44 10.36
CA ASN A 192 -14.42 9.55 11.32
C ASN A 192 -14.05 10.89 10.67
N MET A 193 -13.15 10.87 9.67
CA MET A 193 -12.67 12.11 9.06
C MET A 193 -13.36 12.44 7.74
N PHE A 194 -13.76 11.40 7.00
CA PHE A 194 -14.38 11.57 5.68
C PHE A 194 -15.87 11.24 5.67
N HIS A 195 -16.42 10.80 6.82
CA HIS A 195 -17.82 10.39 6.96
C HIS A 195 -18.24 9.41 5.86
N ALA A 196 -17.30 8.56 5.44
CA ALA A 196 -17.56 7.56 4.45
C ALA A 196 -18.48 6.50 5.05
N GLN A 197 -19.56 6.18 4.34
CA GLN A 197 -20.53 5.22 4.84
C GLN A 197 -20.12 3.77 4.59
N ARG A 198 -19.27 3.56 3.60
CA ARG A 198 -18.82 2.24 3.16
C ARG A 198 -17.36 2.28 2.75
N MET A 199 -16.69 1.17 2.99
CA MET A 199 -15.37 0.87 2.43
C MET A 199 -15.50 -0.20 1.36
N VAL A 200 -14.82 0.05 0.25
CA VAL A 200 -14.72 -0.83 -0.90
C VAL A 200 -13.26 -1.19 -1.10
N ILE A 201 -12.96 -2.45 -1.37
CA ILE A 201 -11.60 -2.91 -1.65
C ILE A 201 -11.60 -3.59 -3.02
N LEU A 202 -10.70 -3.15 -3.90
CA LEU A 202 -10.39 -3.89 -5.12
C LEU A 202 -9.51 -5.09 -4.74
N SER A 203 -10.05 -6.29 -4.80
CA SER A 203 -9.38 -7.49 -4.30
C SER A 203 -9.28 -8.57 -5.36
N GLY A 204 -8.06 -9.05 -5.60
CA GLY A 204 -7.82 -10.23 -6.42
C GLY A 204 -8.52 -11.46 -5.82
N THR A 205 -8.94 -12.39 -6.67
CA THR A 205 -9.74 -13.57 -6.27
C THR A 205 -9.13 -14.35 -5.09
N GLY A 206 -7.81 -14.54 -5.09
CA GLY A 206 -7.07 -15.25 -4.03
C GLY A 206 -6.95 -14.52 -2.70
N ALA A 207 -7.22 -13.20 -2.66
CA ALA A 207 -7.10 -12.40 -1.44
C ALA A 207 -8.46 -12.09 -0.79
N LYS A 208 -9.58 -12.43 -1.42
CA LYS A 208 -10.93 -12.11 -0.90
C LYS A 208 -11.19 -12.71 0.48
N GLU A 209 -10.69 -13.91 0.74
CA GLU A 209 -10.95 -14.61 2.00
C GLU A 209 -10.33 -13.89 3.21
N TYR A 210 -9.14 -13.32 3.05
CA TYR A 210 -8.50 -12.48 4.07
C TYR A 210 -9.43 -11.35 4.55
N TYR A 211 -10.15 -10.71 3.63
CA TYR A 211 -11.07 -9.62 3.97
C TYR A 211 -12.39 -10.13 4.58
N ARG A 212 -12.84 -11.33 4.21
CA ARG A 212 -14.07 -11.93 4.75
C ARG A 212 -13.89 -12.37 6.18
N SER A 213 -12.94 -13.27 6.42
CA SER A 213 -12.79 -13.96 7.70
C SER A 213 -12.33 -13.03 8.82
N GLU A 214 -11.44 -12.07 8.51
CA GLU A 214 -10.77 -11.25 9.52
C GLU A 214 -11.46 -9.89 9.76
N PHE A 215 -12.21 -9.37 8.78
CA PHE A 215 -12.71 -7.99 8.82
C PHE A 215 -14.19 -7.84 8.51
N GLY A 216 -14.89 -8.93 8.18
CA GLY A 216 -16.33 -8.93 7.93
C GLY A 216 -16.73 -8.28 6.60
N TYR A 217 -15.81 -8.17 5.63
CA TYR A 217 -16.18 -7.71 4.29
C TYR A 217 -17.00 -8.78 3.57
N ARG A 218 -17.88 -8.33 2.66
CA ARG A 218 -18.70 -9.20 1.81
C ARG A 218 -18.35 -8.96 0.35
N SER A 219 -18.43 -10.01 -0.47
CA SER A 219 -18.14 -9.88 -1.90
C SER A 219 -19.28 -9.24 -2.66
N GLN A 220 -18.94 -8.29 -3.52
CA GLN A 220 -19.85 -7.67 -4.48
C GLN A 220 -19.10 -7.51 -5.81
N GLY A 221 -19.32 -8.45 -6.73
CA GLY A 221 -18.55 -8.54 -7.98
C GLY A 221 -17.04 -8.69 -7.71
N ASP A 222 -16.25 -7.81 -8.34
CA ASP A 222 -14.78 -7.76 -8.21
C ASP A 222 -14.30 -7.12 -6.90
N TYR A 223 -15.23 -6.67 -6.06
CA TYR A 223 -14.93 -5.90 -4.86
C TYR A 223 -15.29 -6.64 -3.58
N MET A 224 -14.64 -6.21 -2.50
CA MET A 224 -15.04 -6.50 -1.13
C MET A 224 -15.63 -5.24 -0.51
N VAL A 225 -16.80 -5.34 0.11
CA VAL A 225 -17.55 -4.18 0.63
C VAL A 225 -17.89 -4.38 2.10
N LYS A 226 -17.74 -3.31 2.89
CA LYS A 226 -18.12 -3.25 4.31
C LYS A 226 -18.83 -1.94 4.61
N SER A 227 -19.89 -2.01 5.42
CA SER A 227 -20.54 -0.82 5.99
C SER A 227 -19.71 -0.27 7.14
N LEU A 228 -19.48 1.04 7.18
CA LEU A 228 -18.74 1.71 8.24
C LEU A 228 -19.65 2.34 9.31
N ALA A 229 -20.98 2.16 9.20
CA ALA A 229 -21.96 2.79 10.10
C ALA A 229 -21.80 2.40 11.59
N GLN A 230 -21.15 1.26 11.87
CA GLN A 230 -20.96 0.73 13.23
C GLN A 230 -19.57 1.03 13.81
N ILE A 231 -18.70 1.73 13.08
CA ILE A 231 -17.38 2.09 13.62
C ILE A 231 -17.58 3.21 14.65
N SER A 232 -17.15 2.95 15.88
CA SER A 232 -17.21 3.90 16.98
C SER A 232 -16.58 5.22 16.56
N LYS A 233 -17.35 6.31 16.65
CA LYS A 233 -16.88 7.66 16.32
C LYS A 233 -15.84 8.09 17.35
N VAL A 234 -14.57 7.97 17.00
CA VAL A 234 -13.47 8.55 17.79
C VAL A 234 -13.20 9.93 17.21
N ASN A 235 -13.20 10.95 18.06
CA ASN A 235 -12.80 12.30 17.66
C ASN A 235 -11.29 12.32 17.36
N LEU A 236 -10.92 12.04 16.11
CA LEU A 236 -9.54 12.18 15.63
C LEU A 236 -9.32 13.65 15.26
N HIS A 237 -8.55 14.38 16.07
CA HIS A 237 -8.13 15.74 15.72
C HIS A 237 -7.13 15.66 14.54
N PRO A 238 -7.21 16.53 13.50
CA PRO A 238 -6.37 16.45 12.31
C PRO A 238 -4.85 16.48 12.56
N SER A 239 -4.43 16.93 13.74
CA SER A 239 -3.03 17.05 14.18
C SER A 239 -2.54 15.91 15.08
N GLN A 240 -3.40 14.96 15.47
CA GLN A 240 -3.07 13.91 16.46
C GLN A 240 -2.73 12.54 15.85
N SER A 241 -2.78 12.36 14.53
CA SER A 241 -2.46 11.08 13.88
C SER A 241 -1.00 10.93 13.44
N ALA A 242 -0.11 11.86 13.83
CA ALA A 242 1.31 11.83 13.46
C ALA A 242 2.23 11.40 14.60
N SER A 243 1.73 11.20 15.82
CA SER A 243 2.54 10.83 16.97
C SER A 243 1.72 10.04 17.98
N VAL A 244 2.23 8.87 18.35
CA VAL A 244 1.74 7.94 19.39
C VAL A 244 0.67 6.94 18.94
N TRP A 245 1.15 5.85 18.33
CA TRP A 245 0.44 4.57 18.33
C TRP A 245 0.50 3.99 19.76
N HIS A 246 -0.65 3.69 20.38
CA HIS A 246 -0.70 2.99 21.67
C HIS A 246 -0.88 1.48 21.44
N PRO A 247 0.05 0.62 21.90
CA PRO A 247 -0.07 -0.82 21.78
C PRO A 247 -1.04 -1.37 22.84
N GLN A 248 -2.35 -1.22 22.64
CA GLN A 248 -3.36 -1.90 23.47
C GLN A 248 -4.20 -2.84 22.61
N CYS A 249 -3.56 -3.92 22.17
CA CYS A 249 -4.21 -5.15 21.72
C CYS A 249 -3.23 -6.32 21.85
N GLN A 250 -2.73 -6.55 23.06
CA GLN A 250 -2.09 -7.79 23.48
C GLN A 250 -2.53 -8.13 24.90
N SER A 251 -3.76 -8.63 25.03
CA SER A 251 -4.21 -9.45 26.15
C SER A 251 -5.72 -9.55 26.01
N ASP A 252 -6.19 -10.64 25.42
CA ASP A 252 -7.33 -11.37 25.96
C ASP A 252 -7.39 -12.73 25.26
N GLU A 253 -7.62 -13.77 26.07
CA GLU A 253 -7.74 -15.19 25.73
C GLU A 253 -6.45 -16.02 25.60
N LEU A 254 -5.73 -16.16 26.74
CA LEU A 254 -5.15 -17.46 27.12
C LEU A 254 -5.65 -17.81 28.53
N SER A 255 -6.89 -18.32 28.61
CA SER A 255 -7.36 -19.01 29.80
C SER A 255 -6.76 -20.40 29.85
N HIS A 256 -6.11 -20.69 30.97
CA HIS A 256 -5.50 -21.96 31.37
C HIS A 256 -6.30 -23.21 30.98
N ALA A 257 -5.61 -24.16 30.34
CA ALA A 257 -5.93 -25.58 30.42
C ALA A 257 -4.63 -26.33 30.72
N GLU A 258 -4.53 -26.85 31.95
CA GLU A 258 -3.45 -27.72 32.40
C GLU A 258 -3.45 -29.03 31.59
N LEU A 259 -2.28 -29.45 31.12
CA LEU A 259 -2.07 -30.78 30.56
C LEU A 259 -1.62 -31.73 31.68
N PRO A 260 -2.17 -32.96 31.77
CA PRO A 260 -1.79 -33.91 32.80
C PRO A 260 -0.38 -34.46 32.57
N SER A 261 0.33 -34.68 33.68
CA SER A 261 1.66 -35.30 33.76
C SER A 261 1.66 -36.71 33.19
N VAL A 262 2.53 -36.98 32.20
CA VAL A 262 2.83 -38.34 31.76
C VAL A 262 3.99 -38.87 32.60
N SER A 263 3.68 -39.87 33.42
CA SER A 263 4.64 -40.66 34.19
C SER A 263 5.48 -41.53 33.25
N GLN A 264 6.79 -41.53 33.45
CA GLN A 264 7.73 -42.48 32.86
C GLN A 264 7.43 -43.90 33.34
N GLN A 265 7.26 -44.82 32.39
CA GLN A 265 7.73 -46.21 32.43
C GLN A 265 7.73 -46.79 31.01
#